data_AF-A0A0L9V8I7-F1
#
_entry.id   AF-A0A0L9V8I7-F1
#
_cell.length_a   1.000
_cell.length_b   1.000
_cell.length_c   1.000
_cell.angle_alpha   90.00
_cell.angle_beta   90.00
_cell.angle_gamma   90.00
#
_symmetry.space_group_name_H-M   'P 1'
#
loop_
_entity.id
_entity.type
_entity.pdbx_description
1 polymer ?
#
loop_
_entity_poly.entity_id
_entity_poly.type
_entity_poly.pdbx_seq_one_letter_code
_entity_poly.pdbx_strand_id
1 'polypeptide(L)'
;MTSSSGRRMKTAGNKRKEKEEYYSYQFRTTAHERYFPSVNAKKLLMERRVGLIPTLAPQFKREVNNRGWGNLATYPAPSSSPIVKEFYTNAKALGGEQETYANYVRGKKILFDADTINTFLGTD
;
A
#
# COMPACT_ATOMS: atom_id res chain seq x y z
N MET A 1 39.83 12.60 -40.93
CA MET A 1 39.01 12.91 -39.74
C MET A 1 37.63 12.30 -39.93
N THR A 2 37.30 11.26 -39.18
CA THR A 2 36.07 10.48 -39.38
C THR A 2 35.00 10.97 -38.41
N SER A 3 33.93 11.57 -38.92
CA SER A 3 32.80 12.00 -38.11
C SER A 3 31.85 10.81 -37.90
N SER A 4 31.67 10.35 -36.65
CA SER A 4 30.69 9.31 -36.33
C SER A 4 29.36 9.95 -35.89
N SER A 5 28.34 9.88 -36.74
CA SER A 5 26.98 10.26 -36.39
C SER A 5 26.36 9.22 -35.46
N GLY A 6 26.26 9.56 -34.16
CA GLY A 6 25.61 8.72 -33.14
C GLY A 6 24.11 8.59 -33.41
N ARG A 7 23.64 7.37 -33.67
CA ARG A 7 22.23 7.02 -33.87
C ARG A 7 21.50 7.09 -32.52
N ARG A 8 20.61 8.07 -32.33
CA ARG A 8 19.74 8.18 -31.13
C ARG A 8 18.66 7.10 -31.18
N MET A 9 18.76 6.08 -30.32
CA MET A 9 17.71 5.08 -30.13
C MET A 9 16.48 5.73 -29.48
N LYS A 10 15.30 5.56 -30.08
CA LYS A 10 14.01 5.94 -29.48
C LYS A 10 13.56 4.81 -28.56
N THR A 11 13.37 5.10 -27.28
CA THR A 11 12.76 4.18 -26.31
C THR A 11 11.28 4.03 -26.66
N ALA A 12 10.83 2.78 -26.85
CA ALA A 12 9.43 2.46 -27.09
C ALA A 12 8.57 2.95 -25.91
N GLY A 13 7.47 3.65 -26.23
CA GLY A 13 6.56 4.21 -25.24
C GLY A 13 6.02 3.14 -24.29
N ASN A 14 5.96 3.47 -23.01
CA ASN A 14 5.35 2.64 -21.97
C ASN A 14 3.98 2.13 -22.45
N LYS A 15 3.85 0.81 -22.61
CA LYS A 15 2.55 0.15 -22.76
C LYS A 15 1.71 0.53 -21.55
N ARG A 16 0.60 1.24 -21.80
CA ARG A 16 -0.42 1.50 -20.80
C ARG A 16 -0.90 0.14 -20.29
N LYS A 17 -0.72 -0.12 -18.99
CA LYS A 17 -1.33 -1.28 -18.33
C LYS A 17 -2.84 -1.22 -18.57
N GLU A 18 -3.42 -2.34 -19.01
CA GLU A 18 -4.87 -2.52 -19.09
C GLU A 18 -5.52 -2.07 -17.78
N LYS A 19 -6.61 -1.31 -17.90
CA LYS A 19 -7.44 -0.97 -16.75
C LYS A 19 -8.22 -2.24 -16.40
N GLU A 20 -7.80 -2.94 -15.34
CA GLU A 20 -8.65 -3.95 -14.70
C GLU A 20 -10.01 -3.31 -14.41
N GLU A 21 -11.08 -3.88 -14.97
CA GLU A 21 -12.45 -3.44 -14.75
C GLU A 21 -12.88 -3.81 -13.33
N TYR A 22 -12.53 -2.96 -12.38
CA TYR A 22 -12.95 -3.08 -11.00
C TYR A 22 -14.42 -2.69 -10.84
N TYR A 23 -15.18 -3.47 -10.06
CA TYR A 23 -16.56 -3.19 -9.64
C TYR A 23 -16.77 -1.69 -9.33
N SER A 24 -17.85 -1.13 -9.89
CA SER A 24 -18.03 0.30 -10.16
C SER A 24 -18.24 1.20 -8.94
N TYR A 25 -18.44 0.63 -7.74
CA TYR A 25 -18.65 1.40 -6.51
C TYR A 25 -17.38 1.41 -5.64
N GLN A 26 -16.77 2.60 -5.55
CA GLN A 26 -15.56 2.87 -4.77
C GLN A 26 -15.82 2.85 -3.25
N PHE A 27 -17.04 3.18 -2.82
CA PHE A 27 -17.39 3.31 -1.40
C PHE A 27 -18.48 2.34 -0.97
N ARG A 28 -18.42 1.90 0.29
CA ARG A 28 -19.38 0.95 0.86
C ARG A 28 -20.81 1.50 0.94
N THR A 29 -20.95 2.78 1.27
CA THR A 29 -22.26 3.46 1.38
C THR A 29 -22.13 4.91 0.93
N THR A 30 -23.26 5.57 0.69
CA THR A 30 -23.32 7.00 0.37
C THR A 30 -22.77 7.90 1.49
N ALA A 31 -22.81 7.46 2.75
CA ALA A 31 -22.19 8.18 3.86
C ALA A 31 -20.66 8.22 3.73
N HIS A 32 -20.05 7.09 3.34
CA HIS A 32 -18.62 6.99 3.10
C HIS A 32 -18.19 7.84 1.90
N GLU A 33 -18.99 7.86 0.84
CA GLU A 33 -18.74 8.74 -0.32
C GLU A 33 -18.76 10.22 0.08
N ARG A 34 -19.73 10.66 0.89
CA ARG A 34 -19.76 12.03 1.45
C ARG A 34 -18.60 12.32 2.39
N TYR A 35 -18.04 11.30 3.06
CA TYR A 35 -16.90 11.42 3.95
C TYR A 35 -15.55 11.51 3.20
N PHE A 36 -15.45 10.90 2.01
CA PHE A 36 -14.21 10.78 1.24
C PHE A 36 -13.44 12.09 1.02
N PRO A 37 -14.08 13.24 0.70
CA PRO A 37 -13.35 14.51 0.55
C PRO A 37 -12.49 14.87 1.78
N SER A 38 -12.96 14.54 2.98
CA SER A 38 -12.21 14.78 4.23
C SER A 38 -10.98 13.89 4.37
N VAL A 39 -11.04 12.64 3.87
CA VAL A 39 -9.90 11.72 3.83
C VAL A 39 -8.95 12.12 2.70
N ASN A 40 -9.49 12.55 1.56
CA ASN A 40 -8.70 12.95 0.41
C ASN A 40 -7.88 14.22 0.67
N ALA A 41 -8.38 15.15 1.48
CA ALA A 41 -7.65 16.33 1.91
C ALA A 41 -6.47 16.00 2.84
N LYS A 42 -6.46 14.84 3.50
CA LYS A 42 -5.37 14.44 4.39
C LYS A 42 -4.13 14.02 3.59
N LYS A 43 -2.97 14.47 4.05
CA LYS A 43 -1.67 14.04 3.54
C LYS A 43 -1.36 12.64 4.08
N LEU A 44 -1.18 11.67 3.17
CA LEU A 44 -0.68 10.35 3.55
C LEU A 44 0.83 10.41 3.78
N LEU A 45 1.27 9.80 4.87
CA LEU A 45 2.67 9.50 5.09
C LEU A 45 2.96 8.16 4.40
N MET A 46 3.76 8.22 3.35
CA MET A 46 4.18 7.01 2.65
C MET A 46 5.05 6.17 3.57
N GLU A 47 4.83 4.87 3.52
CA GLU A 47 5.65 3.90 4.24
C GLU A 47 7.12 4.09 3.90
N ARG A 48 7.97 4.06 4.93
CA ARG A 48 9.42 4.12 4.78
C ARG A 48 9.96 2.73 5.01
N ARG A 49 10.83 2.29 4.10
CA ARG A 49 11.57 1.06 4.29
C ARG A 49 12.55 1.21 5.43
N VAL A 50 12.58 0.21 6.31
CA VAL A 50 13.61 0.08 7.33
C VAL A 50 14.92 -0.29 6.65
N GLY A 51 15.89 0.63 6.64
CA GLY A 51 17.23 0.36 6.15
C GLY A 51 18.02 -0.45 7.18
N LEU A 52 18.24 -1.74 6.92
CA LEU A 52 19.14 -2.55 7.73
C LEU A 52 20.58 -2.22 7.35
N ILE A 53 21.30 -1.52 8.23
CA ILE A 53 22.73 -1.22 8.09
C ILE A 53 23.48 -1.98 9.18
N PRO A 54 23.91 -3.24 8.92
CA PRO A 54 24.47 -4.11 9.95
C PRO A 54 25.74 -3.56 10.58
N THR A 55 26.49 -2.73 9.86
CA THR A 55 27.72 -2.09 10.34
C THR A 55 27.47 -0.98 11.35
N LEU A 56 26.30 -0.33 11.30
CA LEU A 56 25.95 0.76 12.23
C LEU A 56 25.16 0.27 13.44
N ALA A 57 24.31 -0.74 13.26
CA ALA A 57 23.43 -1.23 14.33
C ALA A 57 23.19 -2.76 14.24
N PRO A 58 24.21 -3.59 14.53
CA PRO A 58 24.08 -5.05 14.48
C PRO A 58 23.03 -5.58 15.49
N GLN A 59 22.86 -4.91 16.63
CA GLN A 59 21.83 -5.23 17.62
C GLN A 59 20.41 -5.06 17.08
N PHE A 60 20.18 -4.06 16.22
CA PHE A 60 18.87 -3.84 15.62
C PHE A 60 18.51 -4.98 14.65
N LYS A 61 19.45 -5.40 13.81
CA LYS A 61 19.27 -6.57 12.95
C LYS A 61 18.98 -7.84 13.77
N ARG A 62 19.70 -8.06 14.87
CA ARG A 62 19.44 -9.21 15.75
C ARG A 62 18.02 -9.18 16.31
N GLU A 63 17.56 -8.03 16.77
CA GLU A 63 16.23 -7.91 17.35
C GLU A 63 15.11 -8.11 16.31
N VAL A 64 15.27 -7.55 15.11
CA VAL A 64 14.35 -7.80 13.99
C VAL A 64 14.24 -9.30 13.69
N ASN A 65 15.38 -10.01 13.69
CA ASN A 65 15.38 -11.45 13.47
C ASN A 65 14.75 -12.24 14.62
N ASN A 66 15.08 -11.91 15.88
CA ASN A 66 14.58 -12.59 17.06
C ASN A 66 13.06 -12.52 17.17
N ARG A 67 12.46 -11.42 16.68
CA ARG A 67 11.00 -11.22 16.68
C ARG A 67 10.29 -11.75 15.44
N GLY A 68 11.01 -12.37 14.50
CA GLY A 68 10.45 -12.80 13.22
C GLY A 68 10.03 -11.62 12.31
N TRP A 69 10.49 -10.40 12.59
CA TRP A 69 10.10 -9.17 11.88
C TRP A 69 10.80 -8.98 10.53
N GLY A 70 11.36 -10.04 9.95
CA GLY A 70 12.06 -9.98 8.67
C GLY A 70 11.19 -9.34 7.57
N ASN A 71 9.91 -9.66 7.55
CA ASN A 71 8.96 -9.16 6.56
C ASN A 71 8.71 -7.65 6.68
N LEU A 72 8.81 -7.05 7.88
CA LEU A 72 8.71 -5.59 8.08
C LEU A 72 9.83 -4.82 7.38
N ALA A 73 10.98 -5.46 7.16
CA ALA A 73 12.11 -4.84 6.47
C ALA A 73 12.03 -4.95 4.93
N THR A 74 11.13 -5.78 4.39
CA THR A 74 11.17 -6.22 2.98
C THR A 74 9.89 -5.92 2.19
N TYR A 75 9.05 -4.97 2.64
CA TYR A 75 7.81 -4.66 1.95
C TYR A 75 8.01 -4.17 0.50
N PRO A 76 7.21 -4.68 -0.47
CA PRO A 76 7.36 -4.39 -1.89
C PRO A 76 6.90 -2.96 -2.25
N ALA A 77 6.80 -2.70 -3.56
CA ALA A 77 6.62 -1.39 -4.19
C ALA A 77 5.61 -0.45 -3.49
N PRO A 78 5.85 0.89 -3.54
CA PRO A 78 5.02 1.87 -2.86
C PRO A 78 3.53 1.70 -3.15
N SER A 79 2.73 1.77 -2.08
CA SER A 79 1.27 1.67 -2.17
C SER A 79 0.66 2.81 -2.99
N SER A 80 -0.48 2.54 -3.62
CA SER A 80 -1.25 3.54 -4.37
C SER A 80 -2.02 4.44 -3.40
N SER A 81 -1.66 5.73 -3.34
CA SER A 81 -2.33 6.73 -2.48
C SER A 81 -3.87 6.75 -2.62
N PRO A 82 -4.46 6.69 -3.83
CA PRO A 82 -5.91 6.56 -3.99
C PRO A 82 -6.51 5.33 -3.30
N ILE A 83 -5.85 4.17 -3.41
CA ILE A 83 -6.30 2.91 -2.81
C ILE A 83 -6.26 3.00 -1.28
N VAL A 84 -5.19 3.59 -0.73
CA VAL A 84 -5.05 3.79 0.72
C VAL A 84 -6.15 4.72 1.26
N LYS A 85 -6.44 5.81 0.55
CA LYS A 85 -7.52 6.73 0.95
C LYS A 85 -8.88 6.07 0.88
N GLU A 86 -9.16 5.30 -0.17
CA GLU A 86 -10.39 4.51 -0.29
C GLU A 86 -10.55 3.52 0.87
N PHE A 87 -9.47 2.80 1.21
CA PHE A 87 -9.45 1.91 2.36
C PHE A 87 -9.82 2.67 3.65
N TYR A 88 -9.14 3.78 3.96
CA TYR A 88 -9.43 4.54 5.18
C TYR A 88 -10.85 5.11 5.21
N THR A 89 -11.39 5.49 4.06
CA THR A 89 -12.78 5.91 3.99
C THR A 89 -13.70 4.76 4.31
N ASN A 90 -13.55 3.60 3.68
CA ASN A 90 -14.45 2.45 3.86
C ASN A 90 -14.29 1.75 5.22
N ALA A 91 -13.17 1.95 5.93
CA ALA A 91 -12.94 1.44 7.28
C ALA A 91 -13.60 2.31 8.36
N LYS A 92 -14.02 3.53 8.05
CA LYS A 92 -14.55 4.45 9.06
C LYS A 92 -15.92 3.97 9.53
N ALA A 93 -16.08 3.69 10.82
CA ALA A 93 -17.40 3.51 11.41
C ALA A 93 -18.19 4.84 11.29
N LEU A 94 -19.20 4.85 10.42
CA LEU A 94 -20.14 5.95 10.24
C LEU A 94 -21.53 5.49 10.67
N GLY A 95 -22.32 6.36 11.29
CA GLY A 95 -23.72 6.06 11.60
C GLY A 95 -23.98 5.03 12.71
N GLY A 96 -23.04 4.83 13.64
CA GLY A 96 -23.21 3.90 14.77
C GLY A 96 -22.94 2.43 14.43
N GLU A 97 -22.36 2.16 13.26
CA GLU A 97 -21.88 0.83 12.89
C GLU A 97 -20.80 0.34 13.88
N GLN A 98 -20.78 -0.96 14.15
CA GLN A 98 -19.71 -1.59 14.91
C GLN A 98 -18.43 -1.61 14.08
N GLU A 99 -17.30 -1.30 14.72
CA GLU A 99 -15.99 -1.43 14.06
C GLU A 99 -15.76 -2.89 13.66
N THR A 100 -15.44 -3.10 12.39
CA THR A 100 -15.15 -4.43 11.83
C THR A 100 -13.73 -4.43 11.32
N TYR A 101 -12.98 -5.51 11.56
CA TYR A 101 -11.63 -5.72 11.05
C TYR A 101 -11.62 -6.19 9.58
N ALA A 102 -12.63 -5.75 8.82
CA ALA A 102 -12.83 -6.11 7.43
C ALA A 102 -13.21 -4.87 6.62
N ASN A 103 -12.58 -4.71 5.47
CA ASN A 103 -12.81 -3.60 4.55
C ASN A 103 -13.16 -4.09 3.15
N TYR A 104 -13.59 -3.17 2.30
CA TYR A 104 -13.83 -3.42 0.88
C TYR A 104 -13.15 -2.34 0.05
N VAL A 105 -12.38 -2.76 -0.94
CA VAL A 105 -11.66 -1.87 -1.86
C VAL A 105 -11.72 -2.50 -3.24
N ARG A 106 -12.26 -1.76 -4.21
CA ARG A 106 -12.31 -2.21 -5.62
C ARG A 106 -12.82 -3.64 -5.81
N GLY A 107 -13.94 -3.99 -5.21
CA GLY A 107 -14.48 -5.34 -5.38
C GLY A 107 -13.91 -6.39 -4.42
N LYS A 108 -12.83 -6.08 -3.69
CA LYS A 108 -12.09 -7.03 -2.85
C LYS A 108 -12.33 -6.78 -1.37
N LYS A 109 -12.70 -7.83 -0.64
CA LYS A 109 -12.73 -7.81 0.82
C LYS A 109 -11.30 -7.94 1.34
N ILE A 110 -10.91 -7.05 2.26
CA ILE A 110 -9.59 -7.02 2.89
C ILE A 110 -9.79 -7.21 4.38
N LEU A 111 -9.27 -8.30 4.94
CA LEU A 111 -9.23 -8.50 6.39
C LEU A 111 -7.97 -7.83 6.96
N PHE A 112 -8.09 -7.29 8.17
CA PHE A 112 -6.99 -6.69 8.92
C PHE A 112 -7.15 -6.98 10.43
N ASP A 113 -7.74 -8.12 10.76
CA ASP A 113 -7.73 -8.66 12.11
C ASP A 113 -6.31 -9.13 12.50
N ALA A 114 -6.13 -9.41 13.79
CA ALA A 114 -4.83 -9.78 14.34
C ALA A 114 -4.24 -11.01 13.64
N ASP A 115 -5.05 -12.03 13.39
CA ASP A 115 -4.62 -13.27 12.75
C ASP A 115 -4.17 -13.00 11.31
N THR A 116 -4.96 -12.26 10.54
CA THR A 116 -4.61 -11.89 9.16
C THR A 116 -3.31 -11.09 9.11
N ILE A 117 -3.11 -10.15 10.04
CA ILE A 117 -1.89 -9.35 10.12
C ILE A 117 -0.70 -10.22 10.51
N ASN A 118 -0.84 -11.10 11.51
CA ASN A 118 0.25 -11.95 11.98
C ASN A 118 0.66 -12.97 10.90
N THR A 119 -0.30 -13.60 10.22
CA THR A 119 -0.03 -14.47 9.06
C THR A 119 0.68 -13.71 7.95
N PHE A 120 0.22 -12.50 7.63
CA PHE A 120 0.85 -11.66 6.61
C PHE A 120 2.27 -11.23 6.98
N LEU A 121 2.50 -10.94 8.26
CA LEU A 121 3.82 -10.60 8.80
C LEU A 121 4.70 -11.82 9.03
N GLY A 122 4.16 -13.03 9.02
CA GLY A 122 4.89 -14.25 9.36
C GLY A 122 5.30 -14.29 10.82
N THR A 123 4.45 -13.77 11.72
CA THR A 123 4.68 -13.69 13.17
C THR A 123 3.72 -14.58 13.97
N ASP A 124 3.00 -15.49 13.30
CA ASP A 124 2.22 -16.56 13.93
C ASP A 124 3.11 -17.57 14.69
#